data_AF-A0A4Q3GS14-F1
#
_entry.id   AF-A0A4Q3GS14-F1
#
_cell.length_a   1.000
_cell.length_b   1.000
_cell.length_c   1.000
_cell.angle_alpha   90.00
_cell.angle_beta   90.00
_cell.angle_gamma   90.00
#
_symmetry.space_group_name_H-M   'P 1'
#
loop_
_entity.id
_entity.type
_entity.pdbx_description
1 polymer ?
#
loop_
_entity_poly.entity_id
_entity_poly.type
_entity_poly.pdbx_seq_one_letter_code
_entity_poly.pdbx_strand_id
1 'polypeptide(L)'
;MPDIRDDLHGALSDPDPVRRAQIQMHKPLPKRFYKTVSIGPAEDGGHAILLDGRPVRTPAKRHLTVPTPAAASLLAAEWDAQKDEIDPATMPITRLANTAIDGVSKDIRAVFDDILNFAGTDLLCYRAGEPEGLAARQSEQWDPVITWAAEALGARFILIEGIVHQVQPRAAINGVAEALRAY
;
A
#
# COMPACT_ATOMS: atom_id res chain seq x y z
N MET A 1 -13.98 10.89 -33.59
CA MET A 1 -14.58 10.52 -32.30
C MET A 1 -13.62 10.96 -31.21
N PRO A 2 -14.07 11.68 -30.17
CA PRO A 2 -13.21 12.04 -29.05
C PRO A 2 -12.68 10.77 -28.38
N ASP A 3 -11.38 10.74 -28.14
CA ASP A 3 -10.64 9.59 -27.63
C ASP A 3 -10.89 9.49 -26.11
N ILE A 4 -11.35 8.32 -25.63
CA ILE A 4 -11.67 8.05 -24.20
C ILE A 4 -10.51 8.41 -23.25
N ARG A 5 -9.29 8.51 -23.79
CA ARG A 5 -8.07 8.89 -23.09
C ARG A 5 -7.95 10.38 -22.76
N ASP A 6 -8.59 11.26 -23.54
CA ASP A 6 -8.57 12.72 -23.29
C ASP A 6 -9.47 13.09 -22.10
N ASP A 7 -10.59 12.38 -21.94
CA ASP A 7 -11.53 12.52 -20.82
C ASP A 7 -10.95 12.05 -19.46
N LEU A 8 -9.80 11.36 -19.47
CA LEU A 8 -9.10 10.95 -18.25
C LEU A 8 -8.25 12.07 -17.64
N HIS A 9 -7.77 13.03 -18.45
CA HIS A 9 -6.89 14.10 -17.98
C HIS A 9 -7.65 15.40 -17.62
N GLY A 10 -8.74 15.72 -18.31
CA GLY A 10 -9.48 16.99 -18.08
C GLY A 10 -10.24 17.07 -16.75
N ALA A 11 -10.71 15.94 -16.22
CA ALA A 11 -11.50 15.89 -14.98
C ALA A 11 -10.69 16.12 -13.69
N LEU A 12 -9.35 16.19 -13.79
CA LEU A 12 -8.44 16.35 -12.65
C LEU A 12 -8.28 17.81 -12.20
N SER A 13 -8.86 18.78 -12.92
CA SER A 13 -8.52 20.20 -12.77
C SER A 13 -9.67 21.13 -12.32
N ASP A 14 -10.81 20.61 -11.85
CA ASP A 14 -11.89 21.47 -11.35
C ASP A 14 -11.46 22.15 -10.03
N PRO A 15 -11.54 23.48 -9.91
CA PRO A 15 -11.08 24.19 -8.73
C PRO A 15 -11.88 23.85 -7.45
N ASP A 16 -13.13 23.40 -7.56
CA ASP A 16 -13.99 23.10 -6.41
C ASP A 16 -13.82 21.64 -5.93
N PRO A 17 -13.33 21.41 -4.69
CA PRO A 17 -13.08 20.07 -4.16
C PRO A 17 -14.37 19.25 -3.95
N VAL A 18 -15.52 19.88 -3.70
CA VAL A 18 -16.80 19.19 -3.49
C VAL A 18 -17.36 18.69 -4.82
N ARG A 19 -17.29 19.50 -5.87
CA ARG A 19 -17.68 19.08 -7.23
C ARG A 19 -16.74 18.02 -7.78
N ARG A 20 -15.44 18.10 -7.51
CA ARG A 20 -14.48 17.02 -7.82
C ARG A 20 -14.90 15.68 -7.21
N ALA A 21 -15.25 15.68 -5.92
CA ALA A 21 -15.70 14.48 -5.23
C ALA A 21 -17.04 13.94 -5.80
N GLN A 22 -17.99 14.82 -6.13
CA GLN A 22 -19.26 14.43 -6.75
C GLN A 22 -19.06 13.84 -8.16
N ILE A 23 -18.20 14.44 -8.99
CA ILE A 23 -17.88 13.96 -10.35
C ILE A 23 -17.14 12.61 -10.27
N GLN A 24 -16.28 12.42 -9.26
CA GLN A 24 -15.64 11.12 -8.99
C GLN A 24 -16.65 10.04 -8.55
N MET A 25 -17.63 10.39 -7.71
CA MET A 25 -18.67 9.46 -7.26
C MET A 25 -19.61 8.99 -8.39
N HIS A 26 -19.73 9.77 -9.48
CA HIS A 26 -20.63 9.46 -10.60
C HIS A 26 -19.92 8.99 -11.87
N LYS A 27 -18.60 8.72 -11.83
CA LYS A 27 -17.90 8.17 -13.00
C LYS A 27 -18.29 6.69 -13.15
N PRO A 28 -18.97 6.30 -14.25
CA PRO A 28 -19.37 4.90 -14.42
C PRO A 28 -18.12 4.03 -14.46
N LEU A 29 -18.12 2.94 -13.70
CA LEU A 29 -17.03 1.99 -13.71
C LEU A 29 -16.87 1.41 -15.13
N PRO A 30 -15.63 1.23 -15.62
CA PRO A 30 -15.43 0.70 -16.95
C PRO A 30 -15.93 -0.75 -16.99
N LYS A 31 -16.73 -1.08 -18.01
CA LYS A 31 -17.18 -2.46 -18.22
C LYS A 31 -15.99 -3.39 -18.46
N ARG A 32 -16.10 -4.64 -17.99
CA ARG A 32 -15.11 -5.69 -18.30
C ARG A 32 -15.01 -5.84 -19.81
N PHE A 33 -13.85 -5.52 -20.36
CA PHE A 33 -13.60 -5.53 -21.81
C PHE A 33 -12.82 -6.78 -22.27
N TYR A 34 -12.46 -7.66 -21.34
CA TYR A 34 -11.63 -8.84 -21.59
C TYR A 34 -12.34 -10.13 -21.17
N LYS A 35 -12.02 -11.24 -21.84
CA LYS A 35 -12.58 -12.56 -21.52
C LYS A 35 -11.64 -13.37 -20.66
N THR A 36 -10.38 -13.46 -21.04
CA THR A 36 -9.38 -14.33 -20.43
C THR A 36 -8.29 -13.51 -19.75
N VAL A 37 -7.94 -13.90 -18.54
CA VAL A 37 -6.76 -13.40 -17.81
C VAL A 37 -5.71 -14.50 -17.81
N SER A 38 -4.48 -14.15 -18.20
CA SER A 38 -3.35 -15.08 -18.15
C SER A 38 -2.08 -14.38 -17.64
N ILE A 39 -1.10 -15.19 -17.26
CA ILE A 39 0.21 -14.71 -16.80
C ILE A 39 1.22 -15.02 -17.90
N GLY A 40 1.98 -14.02 -18.32
CA GLY A 40 3.05 -14.15 -19.30
C GLY A 40 4.41 -13.73 -18.74
N PRO A 41 5.51 -14.11 -19.41
CA PRO A 41 6.82 -13.55 -19.09
C PRO A 41 6.83 -12.05 -19.39
N ALA A 42 7.46 -11.28 -18.50
CA ALA A 42 7.75 -9.86 -18.73
C ALA A 42 9.09 -9.69 -19.48
N GLU A 43 9.20 -8.65 -20.31
CA GLU A 43 10.41 -8.36 -21.09
C GLU A 43 11.64 -8.13 -20.20
N ASP A 44 11.46 -7.44 -19.06
CA ASP A 44 12.53 -7.09 -18.12
C ASP A 44 12.77 -8.15 -17.03
N GLY A 45 12.21 -9.34 -17.20
CA GLY A 45 12.15 -10.37 -16.16
C GLY A 45 10.95 -10.20 -15.22
N GLY A 46 10.52 -11.30 -14.60
CA GLY A 46 9.29 -11.36 -13.81
C GLY A 46 8.07 -11.74 -14.64
N HIS A 47 6.89 -11.35 -14.17
CA HIS A 47 5.61 -11.84 -14.70
C HIS A 47 4.65 -10.69 -14.98
N ALA A 48 4.11 -10.66 -16.18
CA ALA A 48 3.12 -9.70 -16.63
C ALA A 48 1.73 -10.31 -16.63
N ILE A 49 0.73 -9.51 -16.26
CA ILE A 49 -0.67 -9.88 -16.40
C ILE A 49 -1.13 -9.55 -17.82
N LEU A 50 -1.74 -10.53 -18.48
CA LEU A 50 -2.25 -10.42 -19.83
C LEU A 50 -3.78 -10.52 -19.82
N LEU A 51 -4.45 -9.55 -20.45
CA LEU A 51 -5.88 -9.56 -20.70
C LEU A 51 -6.10 -9.84 -22.18
N ASP A 52 -6.73 -10.98 -22.50
CA ASP A 52 -6.85 -11.50 -23.87
C ASP A 52 -5.52 -11.48 -24.64
N GLY A 53 -4.43 -11.81 -23.94
CA GLY A 53 -3.06 -11.84 -24.49
C GLY A 53 -2.35 -10.49 -24.55
N ARG A 54 -2.97 -9.38 -24.12
CA ARG A 54 -2.36 -8.05 -24.10
C ARG A 54 -1.87 -7.67 -22.70
N PRO A 55 -0.65 -7.15 -22.53
CA PRO A 55 -0.13 -6.79 -21.22
C PRO A 55 -0.88 -5.61 -20.60
N VAL A 56 -1.20 -5.74 -19.32
CA VAL A 56 -1.80 -4.67 -18.50
C VAL A 56 -0.76 -3.60 -18.22
N ARG A 57 -1.21 -2.34 -18.19
CA ARG A 57 -0.38 -1.19 -17.85
C ARG A 57 -0.88 -0.49 -16.59
N THR A 58 0.06 0.09 -15.86
CA THR A 58 -0.20 0.96 -14.72
C THR A 58 -0.79 2.31 -15.19
N PRO A 59 -1.38 3.11 -14.29
CA PRO A 59 -1.86 4.46 -14.62
C PRO A 59 -0.79 5.37 -15.24
N ALA A 60 0.49 5.23 -14.84
CA ALA A 60 1.60 5.95 -15.47
C ALA A 60 2.12 5.29 -16.76
N LYS A 61 1.33 4.40 -17.37
CA LYS A 61 1.60 3.70 -18.63
C LYS A 61 2.82 2.76 -18.61
N ARG A 62 3.26 2.32 -17.42
CA ARG A 62 4.30 1.29 -17.27
C ARG A 62 3.71 -0.10 -17.36
N HIS A 63 4.52 -1.13 -17.62
CA HIS A 63 4.05 -2.51 -17.59
C HIS A 63 3.74 -2.92 -16.15
N LEU A 64 2.57 -3.55 -15.93
CA LEU A 64 2.21 -4.12 -14.64
C LEU A 64 2.92 -5.47 -14.49
N THR A 65 4.15 -5.43 -13.99
CA THR A 65 5.01 -6.60 -13.80
C THR A 65 5.27 -6.84 -12.33
N VAL A 66 5.35 -8.11 -11.94
CA VAL A 66 5.65 -8.52 -10.56
C VAL A 66 6.77 -9.56 -10.53
N PRO A 67 7.60 -9.57 -9.46
CA PRO A 67 8.81 -10.39 -9.43
C PRO A 67 8.55 -11.87 -9.13
N THR A 68 7.39 -12.23 -8.57
CA THR A 68 7.12 -13.60 -8.11
C THR A 68 5.85 -14.19 -8.74
N PRO A 69 5.82 -15.52 -8.98
CA PRO A 69 4.64 -16.22 -9.52
C PRO A 69 3.44 -16.14 -8.59
N ALA A 70 3.67 -16.12 -7.27
CA ALA A 70 2.61 -15.96 -6.29
C ALA A 70 1.90 -14.59 -6.42
N ALA A 71 2.67 -13.50 -6.55
CA ALA A 71 2.10 -12.16 -6.76
C ALA A 71 1.33 -12.07 -8.09
N ALA A 72 1.86 -12.71 -9.14
CA ALA A 72 1.19 -12.74 -10.45
C ALA A 72 -0.14 -13.48 -10.40
N SER A 73 -0.20 -14.61 -9.69
CA SER A 73 -1.43 -15.37 -9.47
C SER A 73 -2.48 -14.58 -8.70
N LEU A 74 -2.08 -13.82 -7.67
CA LEU A 74 -3.00 -12.95 -6.93
C LEU A 74 -3.59 -11.85 -7.80
N LEU A 75 -2.75 -11.18 -8.61
CA LEU A 75 -3.22 -10.19 -9.57
C LEU A 75 -4.16 -10.83 -10.60
N ALA A 76 -3.75 -11.94 -11.21
CA ALA A 76 -4.57 -12.62 -12.21
C ALA A 76 -5.95 -13.02 -11.65
N ALA A 77 -6.01 -13.55 -10.43
CA ALA A 77 -7.26 -13.89 -9.76
C ALA A 77 -8.14 -12.66 -9.49
N GLU A 78 -7.54 -11.54 -9.10
CA GLU A 78 -8.26 -10.28 -8.86
C GLU A 78 -8.87 -9.69 -10.14
N TRP A 79 -8.13 -9.75 -11.25
CA TRP A 79 -8.63 -9.36 -12.58
C TRP A 79 -9.70 -10.31 -13.09
N ASP A 80 -9.58 -11.62 -12.83
CA ASP A 80 -10.59 -12.60 -13.27
C ASP A 80 -11.87 -12.54 -12.43
N ALA A 81 -11.79 -12.09 -11.17
CA ALA A 81 -12.93 -11.92 -10.29
C ALA A 81 -13.88 -10.77 -10.69
N GLN A 82 -13.43 -9.82 -11.52
CA GLN A 82 -14.25 -8.71 -12.01
C GLN A 82 -15.38 -9.23 -12.90
N LYS A 83 -16.62 -8.79 -12.71
CA LYS A 83 -17.77 -9.31 -13.50
C LYS A 83 -18.11 -8.39 -14.65
N ASP A 84 -19.20 -7.63 -14.52
CA ASP A 84 -19.70 -6.74 -15.56
C ASP A 84 -18.88 -5.45 -15.65
N GLU A 85 -18.35 -5.01 -14.51
CA GLU A 85 -17.58 -3.79 -14.34
C GLU A 85 -16.28 -4.08 -13.59
N ILE A 86 -15.26 -3.30 -13.91
CA ILE A 86 -13.97 -3.32 -13.22
C ILE A 86 -14.06 -2.33 -12.07
N ASP A 87 -14.11 -2.83 -10.84
CA ASP A 87 -14.22 -2.01 -9.63
C ASP A 87 -12.88 -1.95 -8.87
N PRO A 88 -12.14 -0.82 -8.94
CA PRO A 88 -10.88 -0.64 -8.24
C PRO A 88 -10.98 -0.80 -6.71
N ALA A 89 -12.16 -0.62 -6.10
CA ALA A 89 -12.34 -0.82 -4.66
C ALA A 89 -12.19 -2.31 -4.27
N THR A 90 -12.50 -3.21 -5.21
CA THR A 90 -12.32 -4.66 -5.05
C THR A 90 -10.97 -5.16 -5.55
N MET A 91 -10.07 -4.24 -5.95
CA MET A 91 -8.76 -4.57 -6.53
C MET A 91 -7.57 -4.05 -5.71
N PRO A 92 -7.45 -4.40 -4.40
CA PRO A 92 -6.36 -3.91 -3.56
C PRO A 92 -4.96 -4.35 -4.02
N ILE A 93 -4.80 -5.54 -4.60
CA ILE A 93 -3.50 -6.07 -5.02
C ILE A 93 -2.98 -5.29 -6.24
N THR A 94 -3.85 -5.05 -7.22
CA THR A 94 -3.54 -4.22 -8.39
C THR A 94 -3.22 -2.80 -7.97
N ARG A 95 -3.95 -2.24 -6.99
CA ARG A 95 -3.67 -0.90 -6.46
C ARG A 95 -2.29 -0.85 -5.78
N LEU A 96 -1.94 -1.85 -4.96
CA LEU A 96 -0.63 -1.95 -4.32
C LEU A 96 0.49 -2.06 -5.36
N ALA A 97 0.34 -2.92 -6.36
CA ALA A 97 1.32 -3.09 -7.43
C ALA A 97 1.49 -1.78 -8.24
N ASN A 98 0.38 -1.10 -8.57
CA ASN A 98 0.42 0.20 -9.22
C ASN A 98 1.15 1.23 -8.37
N THR A 99 0.89 1.32 -7.06
CA THR A 99 1.60 2.25 -6.17
C THR A 99 3.08 1.93 -6.05
N ALA A 100 3.44 0.63 -5.96
CA ALA A 100 4.83 0.19 -5.89
C ALA A 100 5.60 0.56 -7.16
N ILE A 101 5.03 0.25 -8.33
CA ILE A 101 5.61 0.58 -9.62
C ILE A 101 5.59 2.09 -9.82
N ASP A 102 4.45 2.75 -9.69
CA ASP A 102 4.27 4.15 -10.11
C ASP A 102 4.79 5.20 -9.12
N GLY A 103 4.72 4.90 -7.83
CA GLY A 103 5.12 5.77 -6.73
C GLY A 103 6.44 5.34 -6.11
N VAL A 104 6.43 4.23 -5.37
CA VAL A 104 7.54 3.81 -4.50
C VAL A 104 8.85 3.64 -5.29
N SER A 105 8.82 3.04 -6.48
CA SER A 105 10.04 2.82 -7.28
C SER A 105 10.79 4.10 -7.67
N LYS A 106 10.12 5.27 -7.66
CA LYS A 106 10.77 6.56 -7.97
C LYS A 106 11.61 7.07 -6.81
N ASP A 107 11.18 6.82 -5.58
CA ASP A 107 11.86 7.26 -4.37
C ASP A 107 11.64 6.27 -3.22
N ILE A 108 12.35 5.14 -3.30
CA ILE A 108 12.29 4.08 -2.29
C ILE A 108 12.81 4.61 -0.94
N ARG A 109 13.77 5.54 -0.95
CA ARG A 109 14.37 6.09 0.26
C ARG A 109 13.36 6.92 1.05
N ALA A 110 12.61 7.79 0.38
CA ALA A 110 11.57 8.57 1.05
C ALA A 110 10.52 7.68 1.72
N VAL A 111 10.09 6.59 1.07
CA VAL A 111 9.13 5.65 1.65
C VAL A 111 9.73 4.87 2.82
N PHE A 112 11.00 4.45 2.70
CA PHE A 112 11.73 3.80 3.78
C PHE A 112 11.85 4.71 5.01
N ASP A 113 12.23 5.97 4.80
CA ASP A 113 12.36 6.96 5.88
C ASP A 113 11.00 7.28 6.52
N ASP A 114 9.93 7.31 5.73
CA ASP A 114 8.57 7.52 6.25
C ASP A 114 8.14 6.37 7.17
N ILE A 115 8.41 5.11 6.81
CA ILE A 115 8.17 3.94 7.68
C ILE A 115 8.96 4.06 8.99
N LEU A 116 10.21 4.53 8.94
CA LEU A 116 11.01 4.74 10.15
C LEU A 116 10.48 5.90 11.02
N ASN A 117 9.93 6.95 10.41
CA ASN A 117 9.28 8.01 11.15
C ASN A 117 8.07 7.48 11.92
N PHE A 118 7.27 6.59 11.31
CA PHE A 118 6.18 5.91 12.01
C PHE A 118 6.67 5.07 13.19
N ALA A 119 7.81 4.37 13.06
CA ALA A 119 8.39 3.63 14.18
C ALA A 119 8.79 4.56 15.35
N GLY A 120 9.20 5.80 15.06
CA GLY A 120 9.47 6.83 16.08
C GLY A 120 8.23 7.32 16.84
N THR A 121 7.05 7.18 16.25
CA THR A 121 5.77 7.55 16.84
C THR A 121 4.78 6.38 16.85
N ASP A 122 5.29 5.16 17.06
CA ASP A 122 4.50 3.95 16.88
C ASP A 122 3.32 3.88 17.87
N LEU A 123 2.17 3.44 17.39
CA LEU A 123 0.93 3.29 18.18
C LEU A 123 1.16 2.50 19.47
N LEU A 124 1.96 1.43 19.41
CA LEU A 124 2.21 0.55 20.55
C LEU A 124 3.07 1.20 21.64
N CYS A 125 3.75 2.30 21.31
CA CYS A 125 4.54 3.07 22.27
C CYS A 125 3.68 4.04 23.09
N TYR A 126 2.51 4.47 22.60
CA TYR A 126 1.64 5.41 23.33
C TYR A 126 0.54 4.67 24.08
N ARG A 127 0.65 4.66 25.41
CA ARG A 127 -0.25 3.94 26.32
C ARG A 127 -1.21 4.88 27.03
N ALA A 128 -2.41 4.36 27.27
CA ALA A 128 -3.37 5.01 28.14
C ALA A 128 -2.98 4.74 29.60
N GLY A 129 -2.91 5.79 30.41
CA GLY A 129 -2.79 5.67 31.87
C GLY A 129 -4.10 5.25 32.54
N GLU A 130 -5.22 5.70 31.97
CA GLU A 130 -6.56 5.45 32.48
C GLU A 130 -7.58 5.28 31.33
N PRO A 131 -8.69 4.56 31.55
CA PRO A 131 -9.02 3.79 32.75
C PRO A 131 -8.16 2.51 32.86
N GLU A 132 -7.98 1.99 34.07
CA GLU A 132 -7.13 0.82 34.37
C GLU A 132 -7.45 -0.39 33.48
N GLY A 133 -8.73 -0.64 33.20
CA GLY A 133 -9.15 -1.73 32.32
C GLY A 133 -8.65 -1.60 30.87
N LEU A 134 -8.47 -0.37 30.37
CA LEU A 134 -7.88 -0.15 29.05
C LEU A 134 -6.35 -0.32 29.11
N ALA A 135 -5.70 0.24 30.12
CA ALA A 135 -4.25 0.11 30.32
C ALA A 135 -3.83 -1.37 30.41
N ALA A 136 -4.56 -2.17 31.22
CA ALA A 136 -4.32 -3.60 31.37
C ALA A 136 -4.47 -4.35 30.04
N ARG A 137 -5.51 -4.05 29.25
CA ARG A 137 -5.72 -4.67 27.93
C ARG A 137 -4.66 -4.28 26.91
N GLN A 138 -4.20 -3.03 26.93
CA GLN A 138 -3.10 -2.59 26.08
C GLN A 138 -1.82 -3.36 26.45
N SER A 139 -1.47 -3.45 27.73
CA SER A 139 -0.32 -4.23 28.18
C SER A 139 -0.40 -5.70 27.76
N GLU A 140 -1.51 -6.37 28.07
CA GLU A 140 -1.69 -7.78 27.75
C GLU A 140 -1.52 -8.08 26.25
N GLN A 141 -2.03 -7.21 25.37
CA GLN A 141 -2.06 -7.46 23.92
C GLN A 141 -0.85 -6.88 23.18
N TRP A 142 -0.26 -5.76 23.66
CA TRP A 142 0.78 -5.03 22.93
C TRP A 142 2.19 -5.29 23.48
N ASP A 143 2.34 -5.61 24.76
CA ASP A 143 3.66 -5.89 25.35
C ASP A 143 4.36 -7.10 24.71
N PRO A 144 3.66 -8.17 24.24
CA PRO A 144 4.31 -9.24 23.50
C PRO A 144 5.00 -8.76 22.22
N VAL A 145 4.40 -7.80 21.51
CA VAL A 145 4.96 -7.25 20.26
C VAL A 145 6.16 -6.35 20.57
N ILE A 146 6.08 -5.52 21.60
CA ILE A 146 7.20 -4.68 22.04
C ILE A 146 8.38 -5.53 22.53
N THR A 147 8.09 -6.59 23.28
CA THR A 147 9.11 -7.54 23.76
C THR A 147 9.77 -8.25 22.58
N TRP A 148 8.99 -8.75 21.63
CA TRP A 148 9.52 -9.33 20.40
C TRP A 148 10.41 -8.35 19.63
N ALA A 149 10.00 -7.08 19.49
CA ALA A 149 10.80 -6.08 18.80
C ALA A 149 12.16 -5.85 19.50
N ALA A 150 12.16 -5.83 20.83
CA ALA A 150 13.38 -5.71 21.64
C ALA A 150 14.31 -6.92 21.49
N GLU A 151 13.75 -8.13 21.44
CA GLU A 151 14.51 -9.39 21.41
C GLU A 151 14.97 -9.77 20.01
N ALA A 152 14.08 -9.71 19.02
CA ALA A 152 14.35 -10.17 17.65
C ALA A 152 15.04 -9.09 16.80
N LEU A 153 14.72 -7.81 17.03
CA LEU A 153 15.25 -6.70 16.22
C LEU A 153 16.28 -5.86 16.97
N GLY A 154 16.50 -6.12 18.26
CA GLY A 154 17.28 -5.24 19.13
C GLY A 154 16.62 -3.88 19.36
N ALA A 155 15.33 -3.73 19.01
CA ALA A 155 14.62 -2.47 18.99
C ALA A 155 13.91 -2.21 20.33
N ARG A 156 14.64 -1.64 21.30
CA ARG A 156 14.10 -1.30 22.62
C ARG A 156 13.42 0.06 22.63
N PHE A 157 12.09 0.06 22.47
CA PHE A 157 11.26 1.26 22.51
C PHE A 157 10.96 1.73 23.94
N ILE A 158 10.76 3.05 24.07
CA ILE A 158 10.26 3.69 25.28
C ILE A 158 8.73 3.72 25.19
N LEU A 159 8.06 3.26 26.24
CA LEU A 159 6.62 3.41 26.39
C LEU A 159 6.33 4.79 26.98
N ILE A 160 5.35 5.46 26.39
CA ILE A 160 4.97 6.84 26.65
C ILE A 160 3.53 6.84 27.15
N GLU A 161 3.29 7.49 28.28
CA GLU A 161 1.95 7.72 28.80
C GLU A 161 1.57 9.20 28.63
N GLY A 162 0.34 9.46 28.20
CA GLY A 162 -0.18 10.80 28.00
C GLY A 162 0.25 11.44 26.67
N ILE A 163 0.23 12.78 26.62
CA ILE A 163 0.38 13.55 25.36
C ILE A 163 1.80 14.07 25.11
N VAL A 164 2.72 13.88 26.05
CA VAL A 164 4.08 14.41 25.95
C VAL A 164 4.93 13.43 25.15
N HIS A 165 5.22 13.80 23.91
CA HIS A 165 6.09 13.01 23.03
C HIS A 165 7.48 12.82 23.66
N GLN A 166 7.96 11.57 23.65
CA GLN A 166 9.35 11.25 23.92
C GLN A 166 10.02 10.71 22.66
N VAL A 167 11.22 11.24 22.38
CA VAL A 167 12.02 10.79 21.25
C VAL A 167 12.52 9.38 21.52
N GLN A 168 12.21 8.46 20.60
CA GLN A 168 12.65 7.07 20.70
C GLN A 168 14.18 6.96 20.58
N PRO A 169 14.82 6.00 21.27
CA PRO A 169 16.26 5.80 21.19
C PRO A 169 16.69 5.52 19.74
N ARG A 170 17.79 6.15 19.30
CA ARG A 170 18.35 5.90 17.95
C ARG A 170 18.65 4.42 17.70
N ALA A 171 19.06 3.69 18.75
CA ALA A 171 19.29 2.25 18.67
C ALA A 171 18.01 1.47 18.31
N ALA A 172 16.85 1.90 18.82
CA ALA A 172 15.58 1.26 18.51
C ALA A 172 15.19 1.45 17.05
N ILE A 173 15.28 2.69 16.56
CA ILE A 173 15.01 3.02 15.15
C ILE A 173 15.98 2.30 14.23
N ASN A 174 17.26 2.21 14.59
CA ASN A 174 18.25 1.46 13.81
C ASN A 174 17.95 -0.04 13.76
N GLY A 175 17.46 -0.63 14.85
CA GLY A 175 17.05 -2.04 14.88
C GLY A 175 15.91 -2.31 13.88
N VAL A 176 14.91 -1.43 13.84
CA VAL A 176 13.84 -1.51 12.83
C VAL A 176 14.37 -1.27 11.42
N ALA A 177 15.25 -0.29 11.23
CA ALA A 177 15.84 0.01 9.93
C ALA A 177 16.61 -1.18 9.36
N GLU A 178 17.38 -1.89 10.19
CA GLU A 178 18.12 -3.07 9.75
C GLU A 178 17.19 -4.21 9.33
N ALA A 179 16.13 -4.44 10.10
CA ALA A 179 15.12 -5.43 9.74
C ALA A 179 14.37 -5.08 8.45
N LEU A 180 14.08 -3.78 8.26
CA LEU A 180 13.35 -3.29 7.09
C LEU A 180 14.15 -3.40 5.79
N ARG A 181 15.49 -3.35 5.84
CA ARG A 181 16.37 -3.49 4.65
C ARG A 181 16.23 -4.81 3.90
N ALA A 182 15.65 -5.83 4.54
CA ALA A 182 15.40 -7.12 3.91
C ALA A 182 14.25 -7.08 2.88
N TYR A 183 13.50 -5.98 2.81
CA TYR A 183 12.32 -5.76 1.97
C TYR A 183 12.52 -4.61 0.99
#